data_AF-A0A078G9A9-F1
#
_entry.id   AF-A0A078G9A9-F1
#
_cell.length_a   1.000
_cell.length_b   1.000
_cell.length_c   1.000
_cell.angle_alpha   90.00
_cell.angle_beta   90.00
_cell.angle_gamma   90.00
#
_symmetry.space_group_name_H-M   'P 1'
#
loop_
_entity.id
_entity.type
_entity.pdbx_description
1 polymer ?
#
loop_
_entity_poly.entity_id
_entity_poly.type
_entity_poly.pdbx_seq_one_letter_code
_entity_poly.pdbx_strand_id
1 'polypeptide(L)'
;MATCLSFVTIGSQVDKPDALCCSGLKKVLDTKAECLCVGLKKSASMGIKVNITKAATLLAVCKLDAPPTTACSFEIFSSSSL
;
A
#
# COMPACT_ATOMS: atom_id res chain seq x y z
N MET A 1 6.41 6.56 -2.73
CA MET A 1 5.81 5.32 -2.23
C MET A 1 6.73 4.59 -1.24
N ALA A 2 8.03 4.46 -1.52
CA ALA A 2 9.00 3.91 -0.57
C ALA A 2 8.99 4.63 0.80
N THR A 3 8.76 5.95 0.79
CA THR A 3 8.57 6.80 1.98
C THR A 3 7.38 6.40 2.87
N CYS A 4 6.43 5.60 2.37
CA CYS A 4 5.32 5.07 3.17
C CYS A 4 5.73 3.87 4.02
N LEU A 5 6.83 3.17 3.68
CA LEU A 5 7.26 1.98 4.42
C LEU A 5 7.53 2.30 5.89
N SER A 6 8.12 3.47 6.18
CA SER A 6 8.34 3.91 7.55
C SER A 6 7.05 3.92 8.36
N PHE A 7 5.91 4.29 7.78
CA PHE A 7 4.61 4.26 8.46
C PHE A 7 4.04 2.84 8.57
N VAL A 8 4.10 2.07 7.48
CA VAL A 8 3.45 0.76 7.42
C VAL A 8 4.29 -0.40 7.95
N THR A 9 5.51 -0.18 8.44
CA THR A 9 6.34 -1.27 8.98
C THR A 9 5.89 -1.68 10.39
N ILE A 10 5.92 -2.98 10.69
CA ILE A 10 5.63 -3.50 12.03
C ILE A 10 6.65 -2.93 13.04
N GLY A 11 6.16 -2.45 14.19
CA GLY A 11 7.00 -1.81 15.21
C GLY A 11 7.32 -0.35 14.92
N SER A 12 6.82 0.21 13.82
CA SER A 12 6.98 1.63 13.55
C SER A 12 6.19 2.51 14.52
N GLN A 13 6.91 3.45 15.14
CA GLN A 13 6.35 4.54 15.96
C GLN A 13 5.87 5.74 15.12
N VAL A 14 5.89 5.63 13.79
CA VAL A 14 5.37 6.67 12.91
C VAL A 14 3.85 6.57 12.89
N ASP A 15 3.18 7.56 13.48
CA ASP A 15 1.70 7.66 13.51
C ASP A 15 1.12 8.43 12.32
N LYS A 16 1.96 9.19 11.62
CA LYS A 16 1.55 9.96 10.45
C LYS A 16 2.56 9.77 9.31
N PRO A 17 2.13 9.34 8.12
CA PRO A 17 3.01 9.21 6.97
C PRO A 17 3.52 10.58 6.52
N ASP A 18 4.71 10.59 5.94
CA ASP A 18 5.31 11.79 5.37
C ASP A 18 4.47 12.36 4.21
N ALA A 19 4.51 13.66 3.98
CA ALA A 19 3.80 14.28 2.85
C ALA A 19 4.20 13.68 1.50
N LEU A 20 5.47 13.27 1.33
CA LEU A 20 5.96 12.57 0.16
C LEU A 20 5.39 11.16 0.02
N CYS A 21 5.01 10.51 1.13
CA CYS A 21 4.28 9.26 1.08
C CYS A 21 2.92 9.47 0.41
N CYS A 22 2.13 10.43 0.88
CA CYS A 22 0.79 10.69 0.32
C CYS A 22 0.85 11.17 -1.15
N SER A 23 1.78 12.05 -1.49
CA SER A 23 1.99 12.48 -2.89
C SER A 23 2.37 11.31 -3.79
N GLY A 24 3.26 10.43 -3.30
CA GLY A 24 3.64 9.22 -4.02
C GLY A 24 2.50 8.22 -4.16
N LEU A 25 1.68 8.06 -3.11
CA LEU A 25 0.49 7.20 -3.10
C LEU A 25 -0.56 7.70 -4.10
N LYS A 26 -0.84 9.00 -4.10
CA LYS A 26 -1.73 9.65 -5.08
C LYS A 26 -1.28 9.38 -6.50
N LYS A 27 0.02 9.55 -6.79
CA LYS A 27 0.59 9.26 -8.13
C LYS A 27 0.36 7.81 -8.56
N VAL A 28 0.51 6.86 -7.64
CA VAL A 28 0.28 5.44 -7.93
C VAL A 28 -1.20 5.17 -8.22
N LEU A 29 -2.11 5.73 -7.42
CA LEU A 29 -3.55 5.60 -7.66
C LEU A 29 -3.97 6.22 -9.00
N ASP A 30 -3.43 7.39 -9.33
CA ASP A 30 -3.68 8.11 -10.59
C ASP A 30 -3.12 7.35 -11.80
N THR A 31 -1.98 6.67 -11.63
CA THR A 31 -1.37 5.86 -12.70
C THR A 31 -2.10 4.53 -12.87
N LYS A 32 -2.04 3.67 -11.83
CA LYS A 32 -2.66 2.34 -11.75
C LYS A 32 -2.74 1.88 -10.31
N ALA A 33 -3.95 1.76 -9.77
CA ALA A 33 -4.19 1.33 -8.40
C ALA A 33 -3.58 -0.06 -8.07
N GLU A 34 -3.50 -0.98 -9.03
CA GLU A 34 -2.84 -2.31 -8.86
C GLU A 34 -1.34 -2.22 -8.54
N CYS A 35 -0.64 -1.18 -9.00
CA CYS A 35 0.78 -1.01 -8.69
C CYS A 35 1.03 -0.84 -7.19
N LEU A 36 0.02 -0.40 -6.44
CA LEU A 36 0.08 -0.35 -4.98
C LEU A 36 0.29 -1.75 -4.38
N CYS A 37 -0.50 -2.71 -4.86
CA CYS A 37 -0.53 -4.08 -4.38
C CYS A 37 0.78 -4.80 -4.72
N VAL A 38 1.28 -4.58 -5.94
CA VAL A 38 2.60 -5.08 -6.36
C VAL A 38 3.71 -4.52 -5.48
N GLY A 39 3.69 -3.21 -5.18
CA GLY A 39 4.69 -2.56 -4.32
C GLY A 39 4.67 -3.12 -2.89
N LEU A 40 3.49 -3.32 -2.31
CA LEU A 40 3.33 -3.91 -0.97
C LEU A 40 3.78 -5.38 -0.95
N LYS A 41 3.41 -6.19 -1.95
CA LYS A 41 3.84 -7.59 -2.08
C LYS A 41 5.36 -7.72 -2.23
N LYS A 42 5.97 -6.86 -3.05
CA LYS A 42 7.44 -6.79 -3.20
C LYS A 42 8.14 -6.41 -1.89
N SER A 43 7.51 -5.55 -1.08
CA SER A 43 8.06 -5.15 0.23
C SER A 43 8.20 -6.35 1.17
N ALA A 44 7.20 -7.24 1.19
CA ALA A 44 7.26 -8.50 1.94
C ALA A 44 8.36 -9.44 1.41
N SER A 45 8.51 -9.55 0.08
CA SER A 45 9.60 -10.33 -0.53
C SER A 45 10.99 -9.77 -0.23
N MET A 46 11.09 -8.50 0.13
CA MET A 46 12.34 -7.83 0.52
C MET A 46 12.67 -7.98 2.01
N GLY A 47 11.89 -8.78 2.75
CA GLY A 47 12.05 -9.00 4.19
C GLY A 47 11.41 -7.90 5.06
N ILE A 48 10.70 -6.96 4.45
CA ILE A 48 10.07 -5.85 5.17
C ILE A 48 8.70 -6.29 5.65
N LYS A 49 8.55 -6.37 6.98
CA LYS A 49 7.29 -6.76 7.61
C LYS A 49 6.35 -5.57 7.64
N VAL A 50 5.32 -5.62 6.80
CA VAL A 50 4.29 -4.59 6.70
C VAL A 50 3.15 -4.90 7.67
N ASN A 51 2.76 -3.90 8.47
CA ASN A 51 1.53 -3.85 9.24
C ASN A 51 0.36 -3.55 8.30
N ILE A 52 -0.42 -4.58 7.98
CA ILE A 52 -1.57 -4.50 7.06
C ILE A 52 -2.63 -3.54 7.56
N THR A 53 -2.83 -3.43 8.88
CA THR A 53 -3.78 -2.49 9.48
C THR A 53 -3.36 -1.05 9.20
N LYS A 54 -2.08 -0.70 9.43
CA LYS A 54 -1.56 0.63 9.07
C LYS A 54 -1.63 0.86 7.55
N ALA A 55 -1.27 -0.12 6.74
CA ALA A 55 -1.36 -0.01 5.28
C ALA A 55 -2.79 0.24 4.77
N ALA A 56 -3.80 -0.40 5.36
CA ALA A 56 -5.21 -0.18 5.03
C ALA A 56 -5.68 1.25 5.37
N THR A 57 -5.09 1.88 6.38
CA THR A 57 -5.42 3.26 6.76
C THR A 57 -4.73 4.33 5.90
N LEU A 58 -3.74 3.99 5.07
CA LEU A 58 -2.99 4.97 4.27
C LEU A 58 -3.90 5.85 3.39
N LEU A 59 -4.91 5.24 2.78
CA LEU A 59 -5.87 5.96 1.94
C LEU A 59 -6.66 6.98 2.76
N ALA A 60 -7.17 6.57 3.91
CA ALA A 60 -7.90 7.44 4.82
C ALA A 60 -7.02 8.57 5.38
N VAL A 61 -5.80 8.25 5.80
CA VAL A 61 -4.85 9.22 6.38
C VAL A 61 -4.38 10.23 5.33
N CYS A 62 -4.15 9.78 4.09
CA CYS A 62 -3.80 10.65 2.98
C CYS A 62 -5.00 11.34 2.32
N LYS A 63 -6.23 11.05 2.76
CA LYS A 63 -7.49 11.55 2.18
C LYS A 63 -7.57 11.30 0.67
N LEU A 64 -7.24 10.08 0.27
CA LEU A 64 -7.27 9.65 -1.13
C LEU A 64 -8.40 8.65 -1.33
N ASP A 65 -9.18 8.87 -2.37
CA ASP A 65 -10.12 7.87 -2.89
C ASP A 65 -9.34 6.86 -3.73
N ALA A 66 -9.39 5.61 -3.32
CA ALA A 66 -8.94 4.50 -4.15
C ALA A 66 -10.15 3.65 -4.57
N PRO A 67 -10.10 3.01 -5.75
CA PRO A 67 -11.05 1.96 -6.05
C PRO A 67 -10.99 0.88 -4.95
N PRO A 68 -12.11 0.19 -4.66
CA PRO A 68 -12.20 -0.75 -3.56
C PRO A 68 -11.04 -1.76 -3.60
N THR A 69 -10.58 -2.15 -2.40
CA THR A 69 -9.44 -3.05 -2.13
C THR A 69 -9.47 -4.38 -2.88
N THR A 70 -10.57 -4.68 -3.58
CA THR A 70 -10.68 -5.69 -4.64
C THR A 70 -9.51 -5.63 -5.63
N ALA A 71 -8.92 -4.46 -5.90
CA ALA A 71 -7.72 -4.34 -6.72
C ALA A 71 -6.48 -5.04 -6.14
N CYS A 72 -6.39 -5.20 -4.81
CA CYS A 72 -5.36 -6.04 -4.17
C CYS A 72 -5.79 -7.49 -3.97
N SER A 73 -7.10 -7.76 -3.95
CA SER A 73 -7.64 -9.12 -3.83
C SER A 73 -7.69 -9.89 -5.14
N PHE A 74 -7.63 -9.20 -6.30
CA PHE A 74 -7.69 -9.85 -7.62
C PHE A 74 -6.46 -10.72 -7.91
N GLU A 75 -5.29 -10.36 -7.39
CA GLU A 75 -4.04 -11.14 -7.53
C GLU A 75 -3.88 -12.26 -6.48
N ILE A 76 -4.88 -12.47 -5.62
CA ILE A 76 -4.92 -13.63 -4.71
C ILE A 76 -5.84 -14.73 -5.29
N PHE A 77 -6.83 -14.36 -6.11
CA PHE A 77 -7.76 -15.30 -6.75
C PHE A 77 -7.46 -15.59 -8.23
N SER A 78 -6.74 -14.71 -8.95
CA SER A 78 -6.32 -15.00 -10.34
C SER A 78 -5.05 -15.86 -10.44
N SER A 79 -4.79 -16.72 -9.45
CA SER A 79 -3.90 -17.88 -9.61
C SER A 79 -4.63 -19.20 -9.38
N SER A 80 -5.97 -19.20 -9.42
CA SER A 80 -6.79 -20.42 -9.43
C SER A 80 -7.86 -20.35 -10.51
N SER A 81 -7.44 -20.16 -11.78
CA SER A 81 -8.21 -20.55 -12.97
C SER A 81 -7.33 -20.45 -14.24
N LEU A 82 -6.39 -21.38 -14.40
CA LEU A 82 -6.26 -22.35 -15.51
C LEU A 82 -4.86 -22.98 -15.48
#